data_AF-A0A7C2FJE3-F1
#
_entry.id   AF-A0A7C2FJE3-F1
#
_cell.length_a   1.000
_cell.length_b   1.000
_cell.length_c   1.000
_cell.angle_alpha   90.00
_cell.angle_beta   90.00
_cell.angle_gamma   90.00
#
_symmetry.space_group_name_H-M   'P 1'
#
loop_
_entity.id
_entity.type
_entity.pdbx_description
1 polymer ?
#
loop_
_entity_poly.entity_id
_entity_poly.type
_entity_poly.pdbx_seq_one_letter_code
_entity_poly.pdbx_strand_id
1 'polypeptide(L)'
;MACPTLDELLDLLQGELSEDKRGAVQRHVEAGCVRCHREMSRLRDLLEVVTNPCLLDPPEWLFRHAVVLFRQRLKDPSPSRISRILAFLVIDNFAESRLLGLRHIDPSSRQMLYRAGAYEIDLLIERSETTPGVDLLGQVLPCGEGIPPFGEAIVELWRDDQLVGTAKINPMGDFVLEGIPEGIYDVRLQREGDEIHITGLQALLQTEEGLP
;
A
#
# COMPACT_ATOMS: atom_id res chain seq x y z
N MET A 1 -0.59 -28.29 28.67
CA MET A 1 0.05 -26.97 28.49
C MET A 1 -0.80 -26.18 27.50
N ALA A 2 -1.01 -24.88 27.74
CA ALA A 2 -1.70 -24.02 26.78
C ALA A 2 -0.87 -23.88 25.50
N CYS A 3 -1.53 -23.71 24.36
CA CYS A 3 -0.85 -23.44 23.09
C CYS A 3 -0.37 -21.98 23.08
N PRO A 4 0.86 -21.70 22.57
CA PRO A 4 1.31 -20.35 22.26
C PRO A 4 0.37 -19.63 21.30
N THR A 5 0.40 -18.30 21.30
CA THR A 5 -0.36 -17.50 20.33
C THR A 5 0.25 -17.60 18.93
N LEU A 6 -0.46 -17.13 17.91
CA LEU A 6 0.07 -17.10 16.54
C LEU A 6 1.28 -16.16 16.44
N ASP A 7 1.21 -15.00 17.08
CA ASP A 7 2.30 -14.01 17.13
C ASP A 7 3.55 -14.62 17.80
N GLU A 8 3.39 -15.33 18.92
CA GLU A 8 4.51 -16.00 19.59
C GLU A 8 5.14 -17.12 18.75
N LEU A 9 4.40 -17.73 17.81
CA LEU A 9 4.96 -18.68 16.85
C LEU A 9 5.67 -17.99 15.68
N LEU A 10 5.17 -16.83 15.25
CA LEU A 10 5.77 -16.01 14.20
C LEU A 10 7.09 -15.38 14.69
N ASP A 11 7.06 -14.75 15.86
CA ASP A 11 8.24 -14.16 16.50
C ASP A 11 9.31 -15.24 16.80
N LEU A 12 8.90 -16.49 17.09
CA LEU A 12 9.84 -17.61 17.23
C LEU A 12 10.53 -17.95 15.90
N LEU A 13 9.78 -17.93 14.78
CA LEU A 13 10.32 -18.20 13.44
C LEU A 13 11.25 -17.09 12.95
N GLN A 14 10.97 -15.84 13.34
CA GLN A 14 11.79 -14.66 12.98
C GLN A 14 12.98 -14.46 13.94
N GLY A 15 13.03 -15.18 15.06
CA GLY A 15 14.10 -15.07 16.06
C GLY A 15 13.92 -13.91 17.05
N GLU A 16 12.75 -13.26 17.05
CA GLU A 16 12.44 -12.05 17.82
C GLU A 16 11.91 -12.35 19.23
N LEU A 17 11.64 -13.62 19.56
CA LEU A 17 11.21 -13.99 20.91
C LEU A 17 12.27 -13.70 21.97
N SER A 18 11.88 -13.09 23.08
CA SER A 18 12.67 -12.99 24.31
C SER A 18 13.15 -14.38 24.78
N GLU A 19 14.36 -14.48 25.35
CA GLU A 19 14.96 -15.75 25.77
C GLU A 19 14.07 -16.57 26.71
N ASP A 20 13.42 -15.92 27.68
CA ASP A 20 12.52 -16.56 28.65
C ASP A 20 11.32 -17.27 27.99
N LYS A 21 10.72 -16.62 26.99
CA LYS A 21 9.60 -17.20 26.25
C LYS A 21 10.07 -18.24 25.24
N ARG A 22 11.26 -18.06 24.64
CA ARG A 22 11.76 -18.88 23.52
C ARG A 22 11.84 -20.34 23.94
N GLY A 23 12.44 -20.60 25.09
CA GLY A 23 12.57 -21.95 25.63
C GLY A 23 11.23 -22.61 25.96
N ALA A 24 10.20 -21.85 26.35
CA ALA A 24 8.87 -22.38 26.65
C ALA A 24 8.10 -22.74 25.36
N VAL A 25 8.08 -21.84 24.38
CA VAL A 25 7.40 -22.04 23.10
C VAL A 25 8.08 -23.15 22.30
N GLN A 26 9.41 -23.15 22.25
CA GLN A 26 10.18 -24.17 21.52
C GLN A 26 9.96 -25.58 22.08
N ARG A 27 10.00 -25.75 23.42
CA ARG A 27 9.68 -27.04 24.04
C ARG A 27 8.24 -27.49 23.76
N HIS A 28 7.28 -26.55 23.71
CA HIS A 28 5.89 -26.89 23.37
C HIS A 28 5.76 -27.42 21.93
N VAL A 29 6.47 -26.80 21.00
CA VAL A 29 6.52 -27.25 19.61
C VAL A 29 7.21 -28.61 19.53
N GLU A 30 8.43 -28.74 20.08
CA GLU A 30 9.19 -30.00 20.07
C GLU A 30 8.46 -31.17 20.74
N ALA A 31 7.59 -30.89 21.71
CA ALA A 31 6.72 -31.88 22.34
C ALA A 31 5.65 -32.49 21.42
N GLY A 32 5.57 -32.07 20.15
CA GLY A 32 4.71 -32.73 19.15
C GLY A 32 3.29 -32.19 19.07
N CYS A 33 3.02 -30.96 19.52
CA CYS A 33 1.68 -30.38 19.44
C CYS A 33 1.24 -30.23 17.96
N VAL A 34 0.24 -31.01 17.55
CA VAL A 34 -0.26 -31.07 16.16
C VAL A 34 -0.74 -29.71 15.67
N ARG A 35 -1.43 -28.93 16.53
CA ARG A 35 -1.93 -27.60 16.19
C ARG A 35 -0.78 -26.63 15.90
N CYS A 36 0.19 -26.54 16.80
CA CYS A 36 1.31 -25.61 16.66
C CYS A 36 2.22 -25.99 15.49
N HIS A 37 2.43 -27.29 15.23
CA HIS A 37 3.13 -27.74 14.02
C HIS A 37 2.44 -27.30 12.73
N ARG A 38 1.11 -27.42 12.67
CA ARG A 38 0.35 -26.99 11.50
C ARG A 38 0.43 -25.48 11.28
N GLU A 39 0.27 -24.68 12.34
CA GLU A 39 0.38 -23.23 12.22
C GLU A 39 1.82 -22.80 11.86
N MET A 40 2.84 -23.44 12.44
CA MET A 40 4.23 -23.17 12.06
C MET A 40 4.56 -23.53 10.61
N SER A 41 4.00 -24.61 10.07
CA SER A 41 4.15 -24.94 8.65
C SER A 41 3.57 -23.83 7.79
N ARG A 42 2.34 -23.38 8.09
CA ARG A 42 1.69 -22.28 7.36
C ARG A 42 2.46 -20.98 7.43
N LEU A 43 2.99 -20.63 8.61
CA LEU A 43 3.78 -19.42 8.78
C LEU A 43 5.10 -19.49 8.01
N ARG A 44 5.76 -20.65 7.96
CA ARG A 44 6.95 -20.85 7.12
C ARG A 44 6.65 -20.71 5.64
N ASP A 45 5.60 -21.36 5.16
CA ASP A 45 5.17 -21.24 3.76
C ASP A 45 4.88 -19.77 3.40
N LEU A 46 4.29 -19.01 4.33
CA LEU A 46 4.03 -17.58 4.14
C LEU A 46 5.32 -16.75 4.12
N LEU A 47 6.22 -16.95 5.08
CA LEU A 47 7.48 -16.22 5.16
C LEU A 47 8.37 -16.48 3.94
N GLU A 48 8.40 -17.72 3.41
CA GLU A 48 9.13 -18.06 2.19
C GLU A 48 8.64 -17.25 0.98
N VAL A 49 7.33 -17.02 0.90
CA VAL A 49 6.74 -16.22 -0.18
C VAL A 49 7.04 -14.74 0.01
N VAL A 50 6.81 -14.20 1.22
CA VAL A 50 7.00 -12.77 1.51
C VAL A 50 8.46 -12.33 1.44
N THR A 51 9.41 -13.23 1.73
CA THR A 51 10.85 -12.94 1.65
C THR A 51 11.41 -13.09 0.23
N ASN A 52 10.62 -13.55 -0.75
CA ASN A 52 11.06 -13.63 -2.14
C ASN A 52 11.00 -12.24 -2.80
N PRO A 53 12.14 -11.65 -3.17
CA PRO A 53 12.18 -10.31 -3.77
C PRO A 53 11.64 -10.26 -5.21
N CYS A 54 11.36 -11.41 -5.83
CA CYS A 54 10.86 -11.54 -7.19
C CYS A 54 9.49 -12.24 -7.22
N LEU A 55 8.53 -11.73 -6.44
CA LEU A 55 7.12 -12.14 -6.51
C LEU A 55 6.48 -11.63 -7.81
N LEU A 56 6.90 -12.20 -8.94
CA LEU A 56 6.25 -11.97 -10.23
C LEU A 56 4.86 -12.63 -10.25
N ASP A 57 4.69 -13.75 -9.53
CA ASP A 57 3.39 -14.39 -9.29
C ASP A 57 3.34 -15.00 -7.87
N PRO A 58 2.44 -14.56 -6.98
CA PRO A 58 2.28 -15.18 -5.67
C PRO A 58 1.66 -16.58 -5.81
N PRO A 59 1.97 -17.54 -4.94
CA PRO A 59 1.32 -18.85 -4.94
C PRO A 59 -0.20 -18.73 -4.80
N GLU A 60 -0.92 -19.63 -5.47
CA GLU A 60 -2.40 -19.66 -5.55
C GLU A 60 -3.09 -19.64 -4.17
N TRP A 61 -2.46 -20.23 -3.14
CA TRP A 61 -3.01 -20.20 -1.79
C TRP A 61 -2.95 -18.80 -1.17
N LEU A 62 -1.87 -18.05 -1.40
CA LEU A 62 -1.69 -16.70 -0.88
C LEU A 62 -2.60 -15.72 -1.62
N PHE A 63 -2.69 -15.85 -2.95
CA PHE A 63 -3.62 -15.06 -3.76
C PHE A 63 -5.07 -15.23 -3.30
N ARG A 64 -5.53 -16.48 -3.13
CA ARG A 64 -6.88 -16.75 -2.62
C ARG A 64 -7.10 -16.19 -1.22
N HIS A 65 -6.09 -16.25 -0.35
CA HIS A 65 -6.17 -15.70 1.00
C HIS A 65 -6.29 -14.17 0.96
N ALA A 66 -5.47 -13.50 0.14
CA ALA A 66 -5.53 -12.06 -0.09
C ALA A 66 -6.91 -11.64 -0.62
N VAL A 67 -7.47 -12.36 -1.61
CA VAL A 67 -8.83 -12.12 -2.14
C VAL A 67 -9.89 -12.24 -1.04
N VAL A 68 -9.78 -13.20 -0.13
CA VAL A 68 -10.73 -13.37 0.98
C VAL A 68 -10.64 -12.20 1.96
N LEU A 69 -9.42 -11.83 2.39
CA LEU A 69 -9.19 -10.68 3.28
C LEU A 69 -9.71 -9.38 2.66
N PHE A 70 -9.42 -9.17 1.39
CA PHE A 70 -9.89 -8.02 0.62
C PHE A 70 -11.42 -7.95 0.55
N ARG A 71 -12.08 -9.07 0.24
CA ARG A 71 -13.56 -9.16 0.26
C ARG A 71 -14.15 -8.93 1.64
N GLN A 72 -13.44 -9.29 2.71
CA GLN A 72 -13.88 -9.00 4.08
C GLN A 72 -13.79 -7.50 4.38
N ARG A 73 -12.71 -6.83 3.96
CA ARG A 73 -12.56 -5.37 4.09
C ARG A 73 -13.58 -4.60 3.24
N LEU A 74 -13.91 -5.07 2.03
CA LEU A 74 -15.00 -4.51 1.22
C LEU A 74 -16.41 -4.73 1.82
N LYS A 75 -16.56 -5.69 2.72
CA LYS A 75 -17.85 -6.00 3.37
C LYS A 75 -18.16 -5.11 4.56
N ASP A 76 -17.25 -4.23 5.00
CA ASP A 76 -17.60 -3.18 5.94
C ASP A 76 -18.58 -2.23 5.24
N PRO A 77 -19.88 -2.30 5.58
CA PRO A 77 -20.90 -1.67 4.79
C PRO A 77 -20.81 -0.17 5.01
N SER A 78 -20.43 0.57 3.96
CA SER A 78 -20.90 1.94 3.86
C SER A 78 -22.43 1.89 3.80
N PRO A 79 -23.17 2.70 4.58
CA PRO A 79 -24.62 2.80 4.46
C PRO A 79 -25.10 3.40 3.11
N SER A 80 -24.19 3.70 2.18
CA SER A 80 -24.48 4.36 0.90
C SER A 80 -24.31 3.41 -0.30
N ARG A 81 -25.08 3.66 -1.38
CA ARG A 81 -24.97 2.98 -2.70
C ARG A 81 -23.70 3.37 -3.48
N ILE A 82 -22.60 3.65 -2.79
CA ILE A 82 -21.36 4.12 -3.41
C ILE A 82 -20.55 2.90 -3.88
N SER A 83 -20.15 2.90 -5.16
CA SER A 83 -19.22 1.94 -5.71
C SER A 83 -17.81 2.28 -5.24
N ARG A 84 -17.20 1.42 -4.41
CA ARG A 84 -15.83 1.58 -3.93
C ARG A 84 -14.85 0.78 -4.78
N ILE A 85 -13.86 1.46 -5.34
CA ILE A 85 -12.82 0.88 -6.18
C ILE A 85 -11.47 1.10 -5.51
N LEU A 86 -10.74 0.02 -5.25
CA LEU A 86 -9.36 0.13 -4.78
C LEU A 86 -8.42 0.24 -5.96
N ALA A 87 -7.60 1.29 -5.94
CA ALA A 87 -6.56 1.54 -6.91
C ALA A 87 -5.32 0.73 -6.56
N PHE A 88 -4.66 0.15 -7.56
CA PHE A 88 -3.41 -0.59 -7.38
C PHE A 88 -2.27 0.07 -8.16
N LEU A 89 -1.08 0.05 -7.57
CA LEU A 89 0.13 0.63 -8.15
C LEU A 89 0.58 -0.20 -9.37
N VAL A 90 0.82 0.47 -10.49
CA VAL A 90 1.28 -0.11 -11.76
C VAL A 90 2.73 0.27 -12.05
N ILE A 91 3.08 1.55 -11.84
CA ILE A 91 4.42 2.10 -12.07
C ILE A 91 4.84 2.90 -10.84
N ASP A 92 6.11 2.79 -10.46
CA ASP A 92 6.77 3.62 -9.45
C ASP A 92 8.22 3.83 -9.87
N ASN A 93 8.57 5.06 -10.26
CA ASN A 93 9.91 5.37 -10.77
C ASN A 93 11.02 5.13 -9.72
N PHE A 94 10.70 5.18 -8.43
CA PHE A 94 11.64 4.85 -7.35
C PHE A 94 11.90 3.34 -7.24
N ALA A 95 10.93 2.50 -7.61
CA ALA A 95 11.09 1.05 -7.63
C ALA A 95 11.84 0.58 -8.89
N GLU A 96 11.62 1.23 -10.03
CA GLU A 96 12.26 0.92 -11.32
C GLU A 96 13.76 1.28 -11.35
N SER A 97 14.19 2.28 -10.57
CA SER A 97 15.57 2.76 -10.48
C SER A 97 16.60 1.70 -10.00
N ARG A 98 16.15 0.57 -9.45
CA ARG A 98 17.05 -0.55 -9.07
C ARG A 98 17.60 -1.34 -10.26
N LEU A 99 17.10 -1.13 -11.47
CA LEU A 99 17.54 -1.86 -12.67
C LEU A 99 18.01 -0.89 -13.78
N LEU A 100 19.33 -0.87 -13.97
CA LEU A 100 20.06 -0.42 -15.18
C LEU A 100 20.44 1.06 -15.26
N GLY A 101 21.73 1.30 -15.52
CA GLY A 101 22.40 2.61 -15.61
C GLY A 101 21.87 3.55 -16.69
N LEU A 102 20.68 4.08 -16.47
CA LEU A 102 20.04 5.14 -17.25
C LEU A 102 20.20 6.49 -16.52
N ARG A 103 20.26 7.54 -17.33
CA ARG A 103 20.65 8.91 -16.96
C ARG A 103 19.66 9.48 -15.94
N HIS A 104 20.19 10.12 -14.89
CA HIS A 104 19.54 10.93 -13.84
C HIS A 104 18.00 11.02 -13.97
N ILE A 105 17.31 10.21 -13.17
CA ILE A 105 15.99 10.59 -12.63
C ILE A 105 16.29 11.61 -11.54
N ASP A 106 15.59 12.75 -11.57
CA ASP A 106 15.72 13.75 -10.52
C ASP A 106 15.28 13.13 -9.19
N PRO A 107 16.18 12.94 -8.20
CA PRO A 107 15.81 12.34 -6.92
C PRO A 107 14.81 13.21 -6.14
N SER A 108 14.59 14.45 -6.58
CA SER A 108 13.63 15.37 -5.98
C SER A 108 12.17 15.13 -6.36
N SER A 109 11.88 14.17 -7.24
CA SER A 109 10.49 13.82 -7.60
C SER A 109 10.22 12.32 -7.74
N ARG A 110 9.04 11.89 -7.25
CA ARG A 110 8.54 10.52 -7.35
C ARG A 110 7.28 10.48 -8.20
N GLN A 111 7.29 9.69 -9.25
CA GLN A 111 6.14 9.48 -10.12
C GLN A 111 5.58 8.07 -9.92
N MET A 112 4.26 7.98 -9.76
CA MET A 112 3.53 6.73 -9.57
C MET A 112 2.27 6.70 -10.43
N LEU A 113 2.03 5.58 -11.10
CA LEU A 113 0.79 5.33 -11.83
C LEU A 113 -0.05 4.30 -11.09
N TYR A 114 -1.29 4.64 -10.76
CA TYR A 114 -2.27 3.72 -10.19
C TYR A 114 -3.36 3.40 -11.20
N ARG A 115 -3.92 2.19 -11.13
CA ARG A 115 -5.08 1.78 -11.93
C ARG A 115 -6.26 1.46 -11.03
N ALA A 116 -7.43 1.99 -11.37
CA ALA A 116 -8.68 1.85 -10.63
C ALA A 116 -9.86 1.65 -11.59
N GLY A 117 -10.17 0.38 -11.89
CA GLY A 117 -11.26 0.06 -12.82
C GLY A 117 -11.00 0.62 -14.22
N ALA A 118 -11.85 1.55 -14.65
CA ALA A 118 -11.76 2.21 -15.96
C ALA A 118 -10.93 3.50 -15.94
N TYR A 119 -10.21 3.79 -14.84
CA TYR A 119 -9.42 5.00 -14.68
C TYR A 119 -7.99 4.68 -14.29
N GLU A 120 -7.07 5.56 -14.70
CA GLU A 120 -5.69 5.62 -14.25
C GLU A 120 -5.47 6.92 -13.48
N ILE A 121 -4.61 6.87 -12.47
CA ILE A 121 -4.30 8.02 -11.61
C ILE A 121 -2.78 8.17 -11.63
N ASP A 122 -2.31 9.19 -12.32
CA ASP A 122 -0.91 9.59 -12.30
C ASP A 122 -0.70 10.50 -11.09
N LEU A 123 0.27 10.16 -10.25
CA LEU A 123 0.66 10.93 -9.07
C LEU A 123 2.12 11.33 -9.19
N LEU A 124 2.38 12.60 -8.94
CA LEU A 124 3.70 13.18 -8.85
C LEU A 124 3.88 13.80 -7.46
N ILE A 125 4.95 13.41 -6.79
CA ILE A 125 5.34 13.98 -5.51
C ILE A 125 6.63 14.75 -5.72
N GLU A 126 6.63 16.01 -5.31
CA GLU A 126 7.75 16.92 -5.45
C GLU A 126 7.97 17.69 -4.14
N ARG A 127 9.18 18.21 -3.93
CA ARG A 127 9.45 19.01 -2.74
C ARG A 127 8.69 20.33 -2.86
N SER A 128 7.96 20.70 -1.81
CA SER A 128 7.20 21.95 -1.82
C SER A 128 8.14 23.16 -1.80
N GLU A 129 7.94 24.11 -2.71
CA GLU A 129 8.74 25.34 -2.76
C GLU A 129 8.27 26.40 -1.75
N THR A 130 7.00 26.32 -1.34
CA THR A 130 6.32 27.38 -0.59
C THR A 130 6.16 27.04 0.89
N THR A 131 6.17 25.76 1.24
CA THR A 131 5.90 25.28 2.60
C THR A 131 6.79 24.09 2.97
N PRO A 132 7.03 23.80 4.26
CA PRO A 132 7.73 22.58 4.65
C PRO A 132 6.92 21.33 4.30
N GLY A 133 7.51 20.43 3.52
CA GLY A 133 6.88 19.15 3.14
C GLY A 133 7.04 18.87 1.64
N VAL A 134 6.08 18.14 1.10
CA VAL A 134 6.00 17.79 -0.33
C VAL A 134 4.67 18.28 -0.89
N ASP A 135 4.63 18.52 -2.20
CA ASP A 135 3.41 18.77 -2.96
C ASP A 135 3.02 17.46 -3.65
N LEU A 136 1.74 17.09 -3.56
CA LEU A 136 1.16 15.95 -4.26
C LEU A 136 0.30 16.48 -5.41
N LEU A 137 0.82 16.33 -6.61
CA LEU A 137 0.11 16.59 -7.85
C LEU A 137 -0.49 15.28 -8.34
N GLY A 138 -1.69 15.35 -8.91
CA GLY A 138 -2.27 14.17 -9.52
C GLY A 138 -3.22 14.48 -10.66
N GLN A 139 -3.37 13.50 -11.54
CA GLN A 139 -4.26 13.55 -12.69
C GLN A 139 -5.02 12.23 -12.83
N VAL A 140 -6.34 12.32 -13.03
CA VAL A 140 -7.21 11.16 -13.24
C VAL A 140 -7.59 11.06 -14.72
N LEU A 141 -7.18 9.96 -15.35
CA LEU A 141 -7.35 9.73 -16.78
C LEU A 141 -8.28 8.54 -17.05
N PRO A 142 -9.19 8.63 -18.04
CA PRO A 142 -9.95 7.48 -18.49
C PRO A 142 -9.04 6.46 -19.20
N CYS A 143 -9.21 5.18 -18.89
CA CYS A 143 -8.49 4.08 -19.52
C CYS A 143 -9.36 3.41 -20.58
N GLY A 144 -9.15 3.77 -21.85
CA GLY A 144 -9.79 3.16 -23.01
C GLY A 144 -10.80 4.04 -23.73
N GLU A 145 -11.19 3.62 -24.93
CA GLU A 145 -12.13 4.36 -25.76
C GLU A 145 -13.55 4.36 -25.16
N GLY A 146 -14.23 5.50 -25.23
CA GLY A 146 -15.62 5.64 -24.79
C GLY A 146 -15.81 5.79 -23.28
N ILE A 147 -14.73 5.79 -22.49
CA ILE A 147 -14.80 6.11 -21.06
C ILE A 147 -14.83 7.64 -20.90
N PRO A 148 -15.85 8.22 -20.23
CA PRO A 148 -15.91 9.66 -20.03
C PRO A 148 -14.82 10.11 -19.03
N PRO A 149 -14.40 11.39 -19.09
CA PRO A 149 -13.54 11.98 -18.07
C PRO A 149 -14.08 11.71 -16.66
N PHE A 150 -13.20 11.65 -15.67
CA PHE A 150 -13.63 11.43 -14.29
C PHE A 150 -14.59 12.54 -13.82
N GLY A 151 -14.40 13.76 -14.30
CA GLY A 151 -15.22 14.92 -13.99
C GLY A 151 -14.83 15.57 -12.67
N GLU A 152 -15.63 16.56 -12.25
CA GLU A 152 -15.41 17.26 -10.98
C GLU A 152 -15.64 16.30 -9.81
N ALA A 153 -14.67 16.26 -8.90
CA ALA A 153 -14.65 15.39 -7.74
C ALA A 153 -13.82 16.02 -6.62
N ILE A 154 -13.86 15.41 -5.43
CA ILE A 154 -13.05 15.84 -4.29
C ILE A 154 -12.00 14.76 -4.02
N VAL A 155 -10.76 15.19 -3.83
CA VAL A 155 -9.67 14.37 -3.29
C VAL A 155 -9.56 14.66 -1.81
N GLU A 156 -9.50 13.60 -1.01
CA GLU A 156 -9.22 13.66 0.42
C GLU A 156 -7.93 12.89 0.71
N LEU A 157 -7.06 13.49 1.51
CA LEU A 157 -5.84 12.88 2.01
C LEU A 157 -6.00 12.56 3.49
N TRP A 158 -5.83 11.28 3.84
CA TRP A 158 -6.05 10.77 5.19
C TRP A 158 -4.75 10.20 5.76
N ARG A 159 -4.52 10.39 7.06
CA ARG A 159 -3.42 9.76 7.82
C ARG A 159 -3.98 9.32 9.17
N ASP A 160 -3.82 8.05 9.52
CA ASP A 160 -4.31 7.48 10.78
C ASP A 160 -5.78 7.84 11.08
N ASP A 161 -6.67 7.67 10.09
CA ASP A 161 -8.09 8.06 10.14
C ASP A 161 -8.37 9.55 10.39
N GLN A 162 -7.37 10.41 10.27
CA GLN A 162 -7.53 11.86 10.29
C GLN A 162 -7.44 12.45 8.88
N LEU A 163 -8.42 13.28 8.51
CA LEU A 163 -8.37 14.06 7.27
C LEU A 163 -7.28 15.15 7.40
N VAL A 164 -6.26 15.06 6.55
CA VAL A 164 -5.09 15.95 6.55
C VAL A 164 -5.21 17.03 5.47
N GLY A 165 -5.86 16.74 4.35
CA GLY A 165 -6.00 17.69 3.25
C GLY A 165 -7.13 17.34 2.31
N THR A 166 -7.60 18.34 1.56
CA THR A 166 -8.61 18.17 0.52
C THR A 166 -8.27 19.01 -0.69
N ALA A 167 -8.51 18.47 -1.89
CA ALA A 167 -8.38 19.21 -3.15
C ALA A 167 -9.59 18.95 -4.04
N LYS A 168 -9.86 19.87 -4.98
CA LYS A 168 -10.87 19.64 -6.02
C LYS A 168 -10.18 19.13 -7.28
N ILE A 169 -10.77 18.11 -7.89
CA ILE A 169 -10.41 17.66 -9.23
C ILE A 169 -11.06 18.61 -10.23
N ASN A 170 -10.25 19.20 -11.10
CA ASN A 170 -10.72 20.08 -12.16
C ASN A 170 -11.36 19.27 -13.31
N PRO A 171 -12.00 19.91 -14.31
CA PRO A 171 -12.61 19.19 -15.44
C PRO A 171 -11.63 18.39 -16.31
N MET A 172 -10.33 18.67 -16.24
CA MET A 172 -9.27 17.93 -16.94
C MET A 172 -8.80 16.70 -16.13
N GLY A 173 -9.23 16.55 -14.88
CA GLY A 173 -8.81 15.48 -14.00
C GLY A 173 -7.65 15.84 -13.07
N ASP A 174 -7.15 17.07 -13.09
CA ASP A 174 -5.99 17.46 -12.28
C ASP A 174 -6.40 17.93 -10.87
N PHE A 175 -5.52 17.70 -9.91
CA PHE A 175 -5.61 18.22 -8.55
C PHE A 175 -4.22 18.43 -7.95
N VAL A 176 -4.14 19.28 -6.94
CA VAL A 176 -2.89 19.57 -6.21
C VAL A 176 -3.20 19.66 -4.71
N LEU A 177 -2.37 19.02 -3.90
CA LEU A 177 -2.31 19.13 -2.45
C LEU A 177 -0.92 19.63 -2.06
N GLU A 178 -0.83 20.89 -1.61
CA GLU A 178 0.45 21.53 -1.31
C GLU A 178 0.84 21.33 0.17
N GLY A 179 2.15 21.27 0.44
CA GLY A 179 2.69 21.33 1.79
C GLY A 179 2.30 20.18 2.70
N ILE A 180 2.10 19.00 2.13
CA ILE A 180 1.77 17.81 2.91
C ILE A 180 3.04 17.33 3.63
N PRO A 181 2.99 17.04 4.94
CA PRO A 181 4.13 16.47 5.63
C PRO A 181 4.53 15.14 5.00
N GLU A 182 5.82 14.83 4.99
CA GLU A 182 6.28 13.52 4.55
C GLU A 182 5.68 12.40 5.42
N GLY A 183 5.21 11.31 4.81
CA GLY A 183 4.55 10.23 5.55
C GLY A 183 3.77 9.23 4.70
N ILE A 184 2.97 8.40 5.38
CA ILE A 184 2.09 7.41 4.75
C ILE A 184 0.65 7.92 4.83
N TYR A 185 -0.06 7.87 3.70
CA TYR A 185 -1.39 8.42 3.54
C TYR A 185 -2.33 7.46 2.80
N ASP A 186 -3.62 7.61 3.04
CA ASP A 186 -4.66 7.10 2.16
C ASP A 186 -5.23 8.25 1.34
N VAL A 187 -5.37 8.06 0.03
CA VAL A 187 -6.00 9.02 -0.88
C VAL A 187 -7.39 8.51 -1.26
N ARG A 188 -8.41 9.34 -1.11
CA ARG A 188 -9.79 9.02 -1.49
C ARG A 188 -10.29 10.03 -2.51
N LEU A 189 -10.70 9.55 -3.68
CA LEU A 189 -11.34 10.36 -4.71
C LEU A 189 -12.84 10.10 -4.63
N GLN A 190 -13.62 11.13 -4.35
CA GLN A 190 -15.06 11.06 -4.19
C GLN A 190 -15.77 11.76 -5.35
N ARG A 191 -16.59 11.00 -6.07
CA ARG A 191 -17.53 11.47 -7.10
C ARG A 191 -18.92 10.97 -6.74
N GLU A 192 -19.96 11.63 -7.23
CA GLU A 192 -21.34 11.19 -6.99
C GLU A 192 -21.52 9.71 -7.38
N GLY A 193 -21.73 8.84 -6.39
CA GLY A 193 -21.92 7.40 -6.57
C GLY A 193 -20.66 6.55 -6.68
N ASP A 194 -19.47 7.13 -6.83
CA ASP A 194 -18.19 6.42 -7.01
C ASP A 194 -17.11 6.93 -6.05
N GLU A 195 -16.33 6.01 -5.50
CA GLU A 195 -15.23 6.32 -4.60
C GLU A 195 -13.99 5.48 -4.99
N ILE A 196 -12.87 6.13 -5.28
CA ILE A 196 -11.59 5.46 -5.56
C ILE A 196 -10.65 5.63 -4.38
N HIS A 197 -10.05 4.53 -3.91
CA HIS A 197 -9.13 4.52 -2.77
C HIS A 197 -7.72 4.09 -3.20
N ILE A 198 -6.72 4.89 -2.85
CA ILE A 198 -5.32 4.49 -2.81
C ILE A 198 -4.95 4.36 -1.34
N THR A 199 -4.47 3.19 -0.92
CA THR A 199 -4.10 2.94 0.48
C THR A 199 -2.60 2.85 0.66
N GLY A 200 -2.06 3.46 1.71
CA GLY A 200 -0.64 3.37 2.04
C GLY A 200 0.29 4.09 1.05
N LEU A 201 -0.19 5.18 0.42
CA LEU A 201 0.62 6.07 -0.40
C LEU A 201 1.77 6.64 0.46
N GLN A 202 3.00 6.38 0.05
CA GLN A 202 4.18 6.94 0.70
C GLN A 202 4.55 8.27 0.06
N ALA A 203 4.14 9.38 0.69
CA ALA A 203 4.54 10.72 0.29
C ALA A 203 5.92 11.06 0.87
N LEU A 204 6.94 10.41 0.32
CA LEU A 204 8.34 10.51 0.73
C LEU A 204 9.20 10.71 -0.51
N LEU A 205 10.20 11.58 -0.41
CA LEU A 205 11.24 11.75 -1.42
C LEU A 205 12.52 11.06 -0.98
N GLN A 206 13.36 10.64 -1.92
CA GLN A 206 14.69 10.15 -1.60
C GLN A 206 15.58 11.35 -1.27
N THR A 207 16.07 11.43 -0.03
CA THR A 207 17.10 12.40 0.32
C THR A 207 18.40 11.99 -0.36
N GLU A 208 19.11 12.94 -0.98
CA GLU A 208 20.52 12.78 -1.36
C GLU A 208 21.40 12.69 -0.09
N GLU A 209 21.27 11.64 0.70
CA GLU A 209 22.25 11.31 1.74
C GLU A 209 23.14 10.18 1.23
N GLY A 210 24.26 10.56 0.63
CA GLY A 210 25.38 9.64 0.39
C GLY A 210 25.99 9.71 -1.01
N LEU A 211 26.56 10.86 -1.39
CA LEU A 211 27.76 10.84 -2.23
C LEU A 211 28.96 11.23 -1.36
N PRO A 212 29.92 10.32 -1.09
CA PRO A 212 31.21 10.70 -0.53
C PRO A 212 32.06 11.53 -1.51
#